data_AF-A0A967SV46-F1
#
_entry.id   AF-A0A967SV46-F1
#
_cell.length_a   1.000
_cell.length_b   1.000
_cell.length_c   1.000
_cell.angle_alpha   90.00
_cell.angle_beta   90.00
_cell.angle_gamma   90.00
#
_symmetry.space_group_name_H-M   'P 1'
#
loop_
_entity.id
_entity.type
_entity.pdbx_description
1 polymer ?
#
loop_
_entity_poly.entity_id
_entity_poly.type
_entity_poly.pdbx_seq_one_letter_code
_entity_poly.pdbx_strand_id
1 'polypeptide(L)'
;MNIENCKSSKYTYAFLIIITGIFFSACEDDFLVRQPLDQVSNESFWNSAEDMKIYVNQFYTDFPGFPAWDGGIFWDDYKSDNMLPTSYDQRLAGLNTITTGNGSWSSYYGKIRDVNFF
;
A
#
# COMPACT_ATOMS: atom_id res chain seq x y z
N MET A 1 65.10 27.91 -17.23
CA MET A 1 64.01 26.98 -16.88
C MET A 1 63.21 27.63 -15.76
N ASN A 2 62.01 28.14 -16.09
CA ASN A 2 61.37 29.22 -15.34
C ASN A 2 60.76 28.77 -14.01
N ILE A 3 61.19 29.40 -12.91
CA ILE A 3 60.73 29.17 -11.53
C ILE A 3 59.22 29.47 -11.39
N GLU A 4 58.67 30.35 -12.25
CA GLU A 4 57.24 30.68 -12.29
C GLU A 4 56.34 29.49 -12.71
N ASN A 5 56.83 28.63 -13.60
CA ASN A 5 56.09 27.42 -14.03
C ASN A 5 55.96 26.38 -12.91
N CYS A 6 56.92 26.36 -11.98
CA CYS A 6 56.91 25.46 -10.83
C CYS A 6 55.91 25.91 -9.74
N LYS A 7 55.68 27.22 -9.59
CA LYS A 7 54.66 27.75 -8.66
C LYS A 7 53.24 27.49 -9.18
N SER A 8 53.00 27.76 -10.47
CA SER A 8 51.73 27.49 -11.16
C SER A 8 51.28 26.03 -11.01
N SER A 9 52.18 25.08 -11.27
CA SER A 9 51.92 23.63 -11.14
C SER A 9 51.50 23.20 -9.72
N LYS A 10 52.10 23.78 -8.66
CA LYS A 10 51.72 23.48 -7.27
C LYS A 10 50.30 23.95 -6.94
N TYR A 11 49.88 25.11 -7.45
CA TYR A 11 48.50 25.58 -7.28
C TYR A 11 47.51 24.73 -8.09
N THR A 12 47.91 24.22 -9.27
CA THR A 12 47.10 23.27 -10.04
C THR A 12 46.90 21.94 -9.30
N TYR A 13 47.94 21.38 -8.69
CA TYR A 13 47.83 20.17 -7.87
C TYR A 13 47.00 20.39 -6.60
N ALA A 14 47.18 21.53 -5.92
CA ALA A 14 46.36 21.89 -4.77
C ALA A 14 44.87 22.02 -5.15
N PHE A 15 44.57 22.61 -6.29
CA PHE A 15 43.22 22.73 -6.82
C PHE A 15 42.60 21.36 -7.17
N LEU A 16 43.38 20.46 -7.76
CA LEU A 16 42.97 19.09 -8.07
C LEU A 16 42.63 18.26 -6.81
N ILE A 17 43.41 18.42 -5.74
CA ILE A 17 43.17 17.74 -4.46
C ILE A 17 41.88 18.26 -3.81
N ILE A 18 41.64 19.58 -3.84
CA ILE A 18 40.42 20.19 -3.30
C ILE A 18 39.18 19.72 -4.06
N ILE A 19 39.23 19.70 -5.40
CA ILE A 19 38.13 19.20 -6.24
C ILE A 19 37.82 17.74 -5.92
N THR A 20 38.85 16.92 -5.77
CA THR A 20 38.69 15.49 -5.48
C THR A 20 38.08 15.28 -4.08
N GLY A 21 38.44 16.10 -3.08
CA GLY A 21 37.83 16.06 -1.75
C GLY A 21 36.33 16.38 -1.72
N ILE A 22 35.86 17.26 -2.60
CA ILE A 22 34.42 17.60 -2.72
C ILE A 22 33.61 16.42 -3.27
N PHE A 23 34.19 15.59 -4.14
CA PHE A 23 33.50 14.41 -4.66
C PHE A 23 33.33 13.30 -3.61
N PHE A 24 34.17 13.27 -2.57
CA PHE A 24 34.05 12.29 -1.47
C PHE A 24 33.02 12.69 -0.40
N SER A 25 32.52 13.93 -0.37
CA SER A 25 31.45 14.35 0.55
C SER A 25 30.03 14.03 0.06
N ALA A 26 29.89 13.35 -1.09
CA ALA A 26 28.58 13.03 -1.67
C ALA A 26 28.00 11.68 -1.18
N CYS A 27 28.74 10.91 -0.39
CA CYS A 27 28.29 9.63 0.17
C CYS A 27 27.69 9.88 1.56
N GLU A 28 26.45 10.35 1.61
CA GLU A 28 25.68 10.48 2.85
C GLU A 28 24.76 9.27 3.02
N ASP A 29 24.93 8.48 4.09
CA ASP A 29 24.15 7.26 4.34
C ASP A 29 22.64 7.57 4.49
N ASP A 30 22.30 8.75 5.00
CA ASP A 30 20.91 9.24 5.16
C ASP A 30 20.20 9.51 3.82
N PHE A 31 20.92 9.55 2.69
CA PHE A 31 20.28 9.59 1.38
C PHE A 31 19.59 8.27 1.04
N LEU A 32 20.13 7.14 1.51
CA LEU A 32 19.64 5.79 1.19
C LEU A 32 18.46 5.35 2.07
N VAL A 33 18.19 6.05 3.18
CA VAL A 33 17.10 5.74 4.12
C VAL A 33 16.07 6.87 4.14
N ARG A 34 15.46 7.16 2.99
CA ARG A 34 14.40 8.16 2.87
C ARG A 34 13.05 7.50 2.76
N GLN A 35 12.15 7.87 3.67
CA GLN A 35 10.75 7.52 3.54
C GLN A 35 10.15 8.32 2.36
N PRO A 36 9.28 7.71 1.55
CA PRO A 36 8.53 8.42 0.51
C PRO A 36 7.70 9.55 1.14
N LEU A 37 7.77 10.76 0.57
CA LEU A 37 7.01 11.92 1.09
C LEU A 37 5.52 11.87 0.72
N ASP A 38 5.19 11.07 -0.29
CA ASP A 38 3.85 10.95 -0.88
C ASP A 38 3.10 9.69 -0.41
N GLN A 39 3.75 8.83 0.39
CA GLN A 39 3.15 7.60 0.89
C GLN A 39 3.20 7.57 2.41
N VAL A 40 2.09 7.16 2.99
CA VAL A 40 2.01 6.87 4.41
C VAL A 40 2.70 5.53 4.65
N SER A 41 3.80 5.54 5.39
CA SER A 41 4.46 4.31 5.83
C SER A 41 3.79 3.76 7.09
N ASN A 42 3.86 2.45 7.31
CA ASN A 42 3.32 1.83 8.53
C ASN A 42 3.92 2.45 9.81
N GLU A 43 5.21 2.80 9.75
CA GLU A 43 5.96 3.43 10.84
C GLU A 43 5.44 4.84 11.19
N SER A 44 4.85 5.54 10.23
CA SER A 44 4.37 6.92 10.38
C SER A 44 2.85 7.06 10.48
N PHE A 45 2.11 5.96 10.36
CA PHE A 45 0.64 5.99 10.38
C PHE A 45 0.05 5.96 11.79
N TRP A 46 0.60 5.16 12.69
CA TRP A 46 0.00 4.88 14.01
C TRP A 46 0.41 5.86 15.11
N ASN A 47 0.25 7.16 14.87
CA ASN A 47 0.74 8.20 15.78
C ASN A 47 -0.33 8.74 16.74
N SER A 48 -1.61 8.62 16.40
CA SER A 48 -2.71 9.17 17.19
C SER A 48 -3.95 8.27 17.21
N ALA A 49 -4.84 8.54 18.16
CA ALA A 49 -6.15 7.89 18.20
C ALA A 49 -7.04 8.25 17.00
N GLU A 50 -6.83 9.41 16.37
CA GLU A 50 -7.57 9.79 15.17
C GLU A 50 -7.14 8.97 13.96
N ASP A 51 -5.85 8.63 13.84
CA ASP A 51 -5.34 7.77 12.76
C ASP A 51 -5.98 6.38 12.83
N MET A 52 -6.09 5.84 14.04
CA MET A 52 -6.80 4.59 14.28
C MET A 52 -8.28 4.67 13.90
N LYS A 53 -8.95 5.78 14.25
CA LYS A 53 -10.35 6.00 13.87
C LYS A 53 -10.52 6.08 12.35
N ILE A 54 -9.60 6.75 11.65
CA ILE A 54 -9.60 6.81 10.18
C ILE A 54 -9.41 5.41 9.59
N TYR A 55 -8.48 4.62 10.13
CA TYR A 55 -8.26 3.24 9.71
C TYR A 55 -9.52 2.39 9.86
N VAL A 56 -10.14 2.39 11.03
CA VAL A 56 -11.35 1.61 11.29
C VAL A 56 -12.53 2.09 10.44
N ASN A 57 -12.59 3.37 10.10
CA ASN A 57 -13.68 3.92 9.32
C ASN A 57 -13.82 3.29 7.92
N GLN A 58 -12.74 2.77 7.35
CA GLN A 58 -12.80 2.10 6.04
C GLN A 58 -13.74 0.89 6.03
N PHE A 59 -13.86 0.20 7.18
CA PHE A 59 -14.68 -1.01 7.31
C PHE A 59 -16.18 -0.72 7.37
N TYR A 60 -16.62 0.53 7.60
CA TYR A 60 -18.06 0.85 7.57
C TYR A 60 -18.70 0.62 6.20
N THR A 61 -17.89 0.58 5.13
CA THR A 61 -18.37 0.28 3.77
C THR A 61 -18.76 -1.19 3.58
N ASP A 62 -18.31 -2.09 4.47
CA ASP A 62 -18.60 -3.53 4.39
C ASP A 62 -19.93 -3.90 5.06
N PHE A 63 -20.56 -2.99 5.83
CA PHE A 63 -21.83 -3.30 6.48
C PHE A 63 -22.99 -3.37 5.47
N PRO A 64 -24.01 -4.21 5.74
CA PRO A 64 -25.20 -4.27 4.92
C PRO A 64 -25.85 -2.89 4.82
N GLY A 65 -26.09 -2.44 3.60
CA GLY A 65 -26.74 -1.16 3.30
C GLY A 65 -27.89 -1.33 2.32
N PHE A 66 -28.54 -0.21 1.98
CA PHE A 66 -29.54 -0.15 0.92
C PHE A 66 -29.01 0.73 -0.23
N PRO A 67 -28.21 0.17 -1.15
CA PRO A 67 -27.84 0.88 -2.38
C PRO A 67 -29.09 1.38 -3.11
N ALA A 68 -28.99 2.52 -3.80
CA ALA A 68 -30.14 3.20 -4.43
C ALA A 68 -30.96 2.34 -5.42
N TRP A 69 -30.39 1.24 -5.91
CA TRP A 69 -31.02 0.31 -6.88
C TRP A 69 -31.01 -1.14 -6.40
N ASP A 70 -30.90 -1.35 -5.09
CA ASP A 70 -30.84 -2.66 -4.47
C ASP A 70 -32.05 -2.86 -3.53
N GLY A 71 -32.67 -4.02 -3.61
CA GLY A 71 -33.75 -4.45 -2.72
C GLY A 71 -33.26 -4.79 -1.32
N GLY A 72 -31.95 -4.73 -1.09
CA GLY A 72 -31.32 -5.00 0.20
C GLY A 72 -31.68 -6.40 0.69
N ILE A 73 -32.14 -6.49 1.94
CA ILE A 73 -32.48 -7.76 2.57
C ILE A 73 -33.51 -8.60 1.80
N PHE A 74 -34.37 -7.97 0.98
CA PHE A 74 -35.30 -8.70 0.13
C PHE A 74 -34.57 -9.60 -0.89
N TRP A 75 -33.44 -9.15 -1.45
CA TRP A 75 -32.66 -9.98 -2.37
C TRP A 75 -31.83 -11.04 -1.67
N ASP A 76 -31.53 -10.88 -0.38
CA ASP A 76 -30.86 -11.94 0.39
C ASP A 76 -31.75 -13.19 0.52
N ASP A 77 -33.07 -13.03 0.50
CA ASP A 77 -34.04 -14.13 0.46
C ASP A 77 -34.01 -14.94 -0.85
N TYR A 78 -33.34 -14.46 -1.91
CA TYR A 78 -33.04 -15.29 -3.09
C TYR A 78 -32.27 -16.56 -2.74
N LYS A 79 -31.55 -16.55 -1.61
CA LYS A 79 -30.74 -17.66 -1.08
C LYS A 79 -31.41 -18.37 0.10
N SER A 80 -32.72 -18.21 0.25
CA SER A 80 -33.55 -18.95 1.21
C SER A 80 -34.67 -19.71 0.51
N ASP A 81 -35.42 -20.51 1.27
CA ASP A 81 -36.65 -21.19 0.81
C ASP A 81 -37.88 -20.26 0.81
N ASN A 82 -37.71 -18.99 1.21
CA ASN A 82 -38.79 -18.01 1.30
C ASN A 82 -39.04 -17.27 -0.04
N MET A 83 -38.20 -17.48 -1.06
CA MET A 83 -38.35 -16.83 -2.37
C MET A 83 -38.21 -17.84 -3.51
N LEU A 84 -39.01 -17.68 -4.56
CA LEU A 84 -38.91 -18.45 -5.81
C LEU A 84 -38.50 -17.54 -6.99
N PRO A 85 -37.20 -17.25 -7.15
CA PRO A 85 -36.70 -16.45 -8.26
C PRO A 85 -36.66 -17.22 -9.60
N THR A 86 -36.68 -16.48 -10.72
CA THR A 86 -36.61 -17.05 -12.09
C THR A 86 -35.29 -17.79 -12.35
N SER A 87 -34.19 -17.25 -11.84
CA SER A 87 -32.91 -17.93 -11.73
C SER A 87 -32.79 -18.51 -10.33
N TYR A 88 -32.16 -19.66 -10.14
CA TYR A 88 -31.98 -20.28 -8.82
C TYR A 88 -30.54 -20.10 -8.31
N ASP A 89 -30.34 -20.20 -6.99
CA ASP A 89 -29.01 -20.21 -6.39
C ASP A 89 -28.35 -21.60 -6.57
N GLN A 90 -27.14 -21.63 -7.16
CA GLN A 90 -26.44 -22.89 -7.47
C GLN A 90 -25.99 -23.65 -6.21
N ARG A 91 -25.71 -22.95 -5.10
CA ARG A 91 -25.37 -23.58 -3.83
C ARG A 91 -26.57 -24.32 -3.27
N LEU A 92 -27.74 -23.68 -3.27
CA LEU A 92 -29.00 -24.31 -2.82
C LEU A 92 -29.42 -25.48 -3.72
N ALA A 93 -29.19 -25.38 -5.03
CA ALA A 93 -29.45 -26.47 -5.96
C ALA A 93 -28.44 -27.63 -5.89
N GLY A 94 -27.41 -27.55 -5.04
CA GLY A 94 -26.38 -28.59 -4.89
C GLY A 94 -25.46 -28.72 -6.11
N LEU A 95 -25.37 -27.69 -6.96
CA LEU A 95 -24.57 -27.70 -8.18
C LEU A 95 -23.16 -27.12 -8.00
N ASN A 96 -22.81 -26.68 -6.78
CA ASN A 96 -21.48 -26.16 -6.49
C ASN A 96 -20.40 -27.23 -6.71
N THR A 97 -19.43 -26.92 -7.56
CA THR A 97 -18.22 -27.73 -7.75
C THR A 97 -17.06 -27.12 -6.96
N ILE A 98 -16.13 -27.96 -6.50
CA ILE A 98 -14.91 -27.48 -5.85
C ILE A 98 -14.05 -26.85 -6.95
N THR A 99 -13.94 -25.52 -6.95
CA THR A 99 -13.11 -24.78 -7.90
C THR A 99 -11.84 -24.28 -7.22
N THR A 100 -10.68 -24.72 -7.70
CA THR A 100 -9.39 -24.13 -7.33
C THR A 100 -9.17 -22.89 -8.17
N GLY A 101 -9.46 -21.70 -7.66
CA GLY A 101 -8.99 -20.46 -8.30
C GLY A 101 -9.94 -19.27 -8.37
N ASN A 102 -11.14 -19.30 -7.76
CA ASN A 102 -12.10 -18.21 -7.94
C ASN A 102 -11.77 -16.90 -7.19
N GLY A 103 -10.56 -16.77 -6.64
CA GLY A 103 -10.09 -15.56 -5.92
C GLY A 103 -10.80 -15.24 -4.60
N SER A 104 -11.97 -15.84 -4.34
CA SER A 104 -12.82 -15.53 -3.19
C SER A 104 -12.09 -15.75 -1.87
N TRP A 105 -11.34 -16.84 -1.73
CA TRP A 105 -10.50 -17.08 -0.54
C TRP A 105 -9.50 -15.94 -0.31
N SER A 106 -8.74 -15.55 -1.35
CA SER A 106 -7.76 -14.46 -1.25
C SER A 106 -8.42 -13.14 -0.83
N SER A 107 -9.59 -12.83 -1.41
CA SER A 107 -10.35 -11.63 -1.08
C SER A 107 -10.87 -11.64 0.37
N TYR A 108 -11.48 -12.74 0.83
CA TYR A 108 -12.00 -12.85 2.19
C TYR A 108 -10.88 -12.80 3.24
N TYR A 109 -9.78 -13.52 3.01
CA TYR A 109 -8.65 -13.52 3.94
C TYR A 109 -7.85 -12.22 3.89
N GLY A 110 -7.88 -11.48 2.76
CA GLY A 110 -7.38 -10.11 2.69
C GLY A 110 -8.09 -9.21 3.70
N LYS A 111 -9.43 -9.19 3.69
CA LYS A 111 -10.22 -8.41 4.66
C LYS A 111 -9.96 -8.81 6.10
N ILE A 112 -9.88 -10.12 6.38
CA ILE A 112 -9.55 -10.63 7.73
C ILE A 112 -8.16 -10.13 8.16
N ARG A 113 -7.18 -10.16 7.27
CA ARG A 113 -5.84 -9.65 7.55
C ARG A 113 -5.86 -8.15 7.82
N ASP A 114 -6.63 -7.38 7.07
CA ASP A 114 -6.74 -5.93 7.27
C ASP A 114 -7.34 -5.63 8.66
N VAL A 115 -8.36 -6.36 9.09
CA VAL A 115 -8.89 -6.24 10.47
C VAL A 115 -7.84 -6.57 11.54
N ASN A 116 -6.99 -7.57 11.29
CA ASN A 116 -5.96 -8.04 12.22
C ASN A 116 -4.60 -7.31 12.09
N PHE A 117 -4.50 -6.30 11.23
CA PHE A 117 -3.22 -5.67 10.92
C PHE A 117 -2.70 -4.77 12.05
N PHE A 118 -3.62 -4.17 12.80
CA PHE A 118 -3.34 -3.38 14.00
C PHE A 118 -3.14 -4.28 15.23
#